data_AF-A0A846Z3Y4-F1
#
_entry.id   AF-A0A846Z3Y4-F1
#
_cell.length_a   1.000
_cell.length_b   1.000
_cell.length_c   1.000
_cell.angle_alpha   90.00
_cell.angle_beta   90.00
_cell.angle_gamma   90.00
#
_symmetry.space_group_name_H-M   'P 1'
#
loop_
_entity.id
_entity.type
_entity.pdbx_description
1 polymer ?
#
loop_
_entity_poly.entity_id
_entity_poly.type
_entity_poly.pdbx_seq_one_letter_code
_entity_poly.pdbx_strand_id
1 'polypeptide(L)'
;MDAVAVLVALAFTFRWGRRVPAWLVLTPIWAAAGLLAPIVLAVPLGALLQALFSAEPLTGDDQALQGWVYGVVYGGFTVQGLGLLTAFVLYARDRWADVFAVRTRDVPRGATHPLQVLLARTASVFAAVFAAVHLFWAFGGTAGLRAAELDHRNIAQQLADGMWGALALAGAAALLVIVRRGGRPERFVVPLAAAWAGAAATFAWSLYGLLVTLAQPGFLASDSTAAAGLTALCGLLAGLIMAFTGAVLLAERQSARPIASSAP
;
A
#
# COMPACT_ATOMS: atom_id res chain seq x y z
N MET A 1 5.31 -14.60 -16.34
CA MET A 1 4.82 -13.36 -15.72
C MET A 1 3.88 -12.61 -16.66
N ASP A 2 4.28 -12.34 -17.91
CA ASP A 2 3.48 -11.53 -18.84
C ASP A 2 2.14 -12.17 -19.22
N ALA A 3 2.08 -13.50 -19.36
CA ALA A 3 0.81 -14.21 -19.56
C ALA A 3 -0.20 -13.94 -18.42
N VAL A 4 0.28 -13.82 -17.18
CA VAL A 4 -0.57 -13.49 -16.02
C VAL A 4 -1.06 -12.04 -16.12
N ALA A 5 -0.18 -11.10 -16.50
CA ALA A 5 -0.58 -9.71 -16.71
C ALA A 5 -1.64 -9.57 -17.81
N VAL A 6 -1.50 -10.31 -18.91
CA VAL A 6 -2.50 -10.40 -19.98
C VAL A 6 -3.81 -10.98 -19.46
N LEU A 7 -3.78 -12.08 -18.71
CA LEU A 7 -4.98 -12.67 -18.12
C LEU A 7 -5.70 -11.71 -17.17
N VAL A 8 -4.96 -10.94 -16.37
CA VAL A 8 -5.52 -9.91 -15.47
C VAL A 8 -6.15 -8.78 -16.28
N ALA A 9 -5.48 -8.29 -17.32
CA ALA A 9 -6.05 -7.28 -18.22
C ALA A 9 -7.36 -7.77 -18.85
N LEU A 10 -7.37 -9.00 -19.39
CA LEU A 10 -8.58 -9.62 -19.93
C LEU A 10 -9.68 -9.76 -18.86
N ALA A 11 -9.34 -10.13 -17.63
CA ALA A 11 -10.31 -10.20 -16.53
C ALA A 11 -10.93 -8.82 -16.21
N PHE A 12 -10.14 -7.74 -16.28
CA PHE A 12 -10.65 -6.39 -16.01
C PHE A 12 -11.46 -5.82 -17.16
N THR A 13 -11.22 -6.23 -18.40
CA THR A 13 -11.94 -5.73 -19.58
C THR A 13 -13.20 -6.54 -19.92
N PHE A 14 -13.16 -7.86 -19.76
CA PHE A 14 -14.23 -8.73 -20.24
C PHE A 14 -15.26 -9.10 -19.17
N ARG A 15 -16.49 -9.40 -19.61
CA ARG A 15 -17.63 -9.67 -18.71
C ARG A 15 -17.40 -10.86 -17.78
N TRP A 16 -16.64 -11.87 -18.20
CA TRP A 16 -16.36 -13.06 -17.39
C TRP A 16 -15.58 -12.71 -16.12
N GLY A 17 -14.70 -11.70 -16.16
CA GLY A 17 -13.91 -11.31 -15.00
C GLY A 17 -14.74 -10.72 -13.87
N ARG A 18 -15.97 -10.26 -14.13
CA ARG A 18 -16.92 -9.86 -13.08
C ARG A 18 -17.48 -11.03 -12.28
N ARG A 19 -17.37 -12.26 -12.80
CA ARG A 19 -17.77 -13.49 -12.11
C ARG A 19 -16.69 -14.01 -11.16
N VAL A 20 -15.46 -13.54 -11.29
CA VAL A 20 -14.34 -13.95 -10.42
C VAL A 20 -14.64 -13.50 -8.97
N PRO A 21 -14.46 -14.36 -7.95
CA PRO A 21 -14.58 -13.97 -6.55
C PRO A 21 -13.78 -12.70 -6.24
N ALA A 22 -14.38 -11.75 -5.51
CA ALA A 22 -13.76 -10.45 -5.25
C ALA A 22 -12.39 -10.56 -4.56
N TRP A 23 -12.20 -11.54 -3.67
CA TRP A 23 -10.94 -11.76 -2.96
C TRP A 23 -9.78 -12.13 -3.89
N LEU A 24 -10.05 -12.89 -4.96
CA LEU A 24 -9.03 -13.26 -5.97
C LEU A 24 -8.55 -12.06 -6.79
N VAL A 25 -9.34 -10.99 -6.84
CA VAL A 25 -8.96 -9.74 -7.51
C VAL A 25 -8.32 -8.77 -6.53
N LEU A 26 -8.97 -8.54 -5.39
CA LEU A 26 -8.58 -7.50 -4.44
C LEU A 26 -7.29 -7.81 -3.69
N THR A 27 -7.05 -9.06 -3.29
CA THR A 27 -5.84 -9.43 -2.56
C THR A 27 -4.56 -9.22 -3.38
N PRO A 28 -4.42 -9.76 -4.61
CA PRO A 28 -3.20 -9.57 -5.39
C PRO A 28 -3.00 -8.12 -5.82
N ILE A 29 -4.06 -7.40 -6.23
CA ILE A 29 -3.92 -6.00 -6.63
C ILE A 29 -3.58 -5.09 -5.45
N TRP A 30 -4.07 -5.40 -4.25
CA TRP A 30 -3.71 -4.69 -3.02
C TRP A 30 -2.24 -4.88 -2.68
N ALA A 31 -1.74 -6.12 -2.67
CA ALA A 31 -0.31 -6.38 -2.44
C ALA A 31 0.57 -5.71 -3.52
N ALA A 32 0.20 -5.84 -4.80
CA ALA A 32 0.94 -5.25 -5.92
C ALA A 32 0.97 -3.72 -5.85
N ALA A 33 -0.17 -3.08 -5.59
CA ALA A 33 -0.23 -1.62 -5.44
C ALA A 33 0.54 -1.13 -4.21
N GLY A 34 0.56 -1.91 -3.12
CA GLY A 34 1.36 -1.60 -1.93
C GLY A 34 2.84 -1.56 -2.21
N LEU A 35 3.36 -2.55 -2.95
CA LEU A 35 4.76 -2.58 -3.37
C LEU A 35 5.08 -1.48 -4.39
N LEU A 36 4.14 -1.18 -5.29
CA LEU A 36 4.29 -0.13 -6.31
C LEU A 36 4.21 1.28 -5.73
N ALA A 37 3.45 1.52 -4.67
CA ALA A 37 3.18 2.87 -4.17
C ALA A 37 4.46 3.64 -3.80
N PRO A 38 5.41 3.08 -3.04
CA PRO A 38 6.68 3.74 -2.79
C PRO A 38 7.51 3.98 -4.06
N ILE A 39 7.46 3.07 -5.03
CA ILE A 39 8.21 3.21 -6.29
C ILE A 39 7.65 4.37 -7.11
N VAL A 40 6.33 4.41 -7.28
CA VAL A 40 5.64 5.45 -8.05
C VAL A 40 5.76 6.83 -7.40
N LEU A 41 5.88 6.91 -6.07
CA LEU A 41 6.03 8.18 -5.35
C LEU A 41 7.49 8.62 -5.21
N ALA A 42 8.40 7.70 -4.91
CA ALA A 42 9.81 8.02 -4.66
C ALA A 42 10.62 8.20 -5.94
N VAL A 43 10.35 7.46 -7.02
CA VAL A 43 11.14 7.56 -8.25
C VAL A 43 10.98 8.93 -8.93
N PRO A 44 9.77 9.48 -9.17
CA PRO A 44 9.63 10.79 -9.78
C PRO A 44 10.16 11.90 -8.89
N LEU A 45 9.93 11.80 -7.58
CA LEU A 45 10.41 12.78 -6.61
C LEU A 45 11.94 12.75 -6.50
N GLY A 46 12.55 11.56 -6.46
CA GLY A 46 14.00 11.38 -6.45
C GLY A 46 14.65 11.86 -7.74
N ALA A 47 14.05 11.57 -8.90
CA ALA A 47 14.52 12.07 -10.19
C ALA A 47 14.41 13.60 -10.29
N LEU A 48 13.31 14.19 -9.79
CA LEU A 48 13.14 15.64 -9.73
C LEU A 48 14.18 16.28 -8.81
N LEU A 49 14.39 15.74 -7.61
CA LEU A 49 15.36 16.25 -6.66
C LEU A 49 16.80 16.09 -7.18
N GLN A 50 17.14 14.97 -7.83
CA GLN A 50 18.43 14.83 -8.50
C GLN A 50 18.60 15.85 -9.61
N ALA A 51 17.61 16.00 -10.50
CA ALA A 51 17.68 17.00 -11.58
C ALA A 51 17.84 18.44 -11.06
N LEU A 52 17.32 18.74 -9.88
CA LEU A 52 17.41 20.07 -9.25
C LEU A 52 18.67 20.29 -8.41
N PHE A 53 19.25 19.23 -7.82
CA PHE A 53 20.29 19.35 -6.79
C PHE A 53 21.56 18.52 -7.03
N SER A 54 21.61 17.68 -8.08
CA SER A 54 22.73 16.77 -8.38
C SER A 54 23.05 16.71 -9.88
N ALA A 55 24.33 16.80 -10.25
CA ALA A 55 24.79 16.67 -11.65
C ALA A 55 25.16 15.21 -12.03
N GLU A 56 25.04 14.26 -11.10
CA GLU A 56 25.43 12.87 -11.29
C GLU A 56 24.39 12.05 -12.07
N PRO A 57 24.79 11.15 -12.99
CA PRO A 57 23.87 10.31 -13.73
C PRO A 57 23.11 9.33 -12.83
N LEU A 58 21.86 9.03 -13.20
CA LEU A 58 20.95 8.08 -12.52
C LEU A 58 21.45 6.62 -12.50
N THR A 59 22.57 6.29 -13.16
CA THR A 59 23.10 4.93 -13.30
C THR A 59 24.48 4.85 -12.68
N GLY A 60 24.58 4.19 -11.53
CA GLY A 60 25.85 3.84 -10.89
C GLY A 60 26.33 2.44 -11.29
N ASP A 61 27.62 2.39 -11.63
CA ASP A 61 28.56 1.26 -11.77
C ASP A 61 28.41 0.21 -12.89
N ASP A 62 29.58 -0.29 -13.32
CA ASP A 62 29.87 -1.19 -14.44
C ASP A 62 29.16 -2.56 -14.44
N GLN A 63 28.36 -2.85 -13.40
CA GLN A 63 27.49 -4.05 -13.30
C GLN A 63 26.00 -3.75 -13.58
N ALA A 64 25.63 -2.50 -13.87
CA ALA A 64 24.27 -2.13 -14.19
C ALA A 64 23.87 -2.48 -15.64
N LEU A 65 22.57 -2.74 -15.86
CA LEU A 65 21.98 -2.86 -17.20
C LEU A 65 22.36 -1.65 -18.05
N GLN A 66 22.67 -1.86 -19.35
CA GLN A 66 22.91 -0.75 -20.27
C GLN A 66 21.76 0.26 -20.20
N GLY A 67 22.07 1.56 -20.21
CA GLY A 67 21.08 2.61 -19.94
C GLY A 67 19.82 2.56 -20.82
N TRP A 68 19.96 2.17 -22.10
CA TRP A 68 18.80 1.99 -22.99
C TRP A 68 17.95 0.77 -22.61
N VAL A 69 18.57 -0.34 -22.19
CA VAL A 69 17.87 -1.55 -21.71
C VAL A 69 17.12 -1.19 -20.43
N TYR A 70 17.77 -0.48 -19.51
CA TYR A 70 17.13 0.01 -18.30
C TYR A 70 15.91 0.87 -18.64
N GLY A 71 16.07 1.86 -19.51
CA GLY A 71 14.98 2.74 -19.93
C GLY A 71 13.81 1.99 -20.56
N VAL A 72 14.07 1.06 -21.48
CA VAL A 72 13.04 0.27 -22.16
C VAL A 72 12.34 -0.70 -21.19
N VAL A 73 13.09 -1.44 -20.38
CA VAL A 73 12.55 -2.48 -19.48
C VAL A 73 11.78 -1.85 -18.31
N TYR A 74 12.40 -0.92 -17.58
CA TYR A 74 11.75 -0.28 -16.42
C TYR A 74 10.65 0.70 -16.85
N GLY A 75 10.82 1.37 -17.99
CA GLY A 75 9.77 2.17 -18.61
C GLY A 75 8.56 1.31 -19.00
N GLY A 76 8.79 0.17 -19.66
CA GLY A 76 7.75 -0.81 -20.00
C GLY A 76 7.00 -1.33 -18.77
N PHE A 77 7.70 -1.71 -17.71
CA PHE A 77 7.08 -2.13 -16.45
C PHE A 77 6.27 -1.02 -15.77
N THR A 78 6.75 0.23 -15.85
CA THR A 78 6.02 1.38 -15.31
C THR A 78 4.73 1.61 -16.08
N VAL A 79 4.78 1.63 -17.40
CA VAL A 79 3.58 1.78 -18.26
C VAL A 79 2.60 0.64 -18.03
N GLN A 80 3.09 -0.60 -17.96
CA GLN A 80 2.26 -1.78 -17.68
C GLN A 80 1.60 -1.69 -16.29
N GLY A 81 2.36 -1.34 -15.26
CA GLY A 81 1.86 -1.20 -13.89
C GLY A 81 0.77 -0.12 -13.79
N LEU A 82 1.03 1.06 -14.38
CA LEU A 82 0.05 2.15 -14.44
C LEU A 82 -1.20 1.74 -15.23
N GLY A 83 -1.03 1.09 -16.38
CA GLY A 83 -2.14 0.59 -17.20
C GLY A 83 -3.03 -0.41 -16.45
N LEU A 84 -2.43 -1.35 -15.72
CA LEU A 84 -3.16 -2.33 -14.90
C LEU A 84 -3.88 -1.67 -13.72
N LEU A 85 -3.26 -0.69 -13.06
CA LEU A 85 -3.91 0.09 -12.00
C LEU A 85 -5.10 0.89 -12.55
N THR A 86 -4.95 1.54 -13.69
CA THR A 86 -6.05 2.24 -14.37
C THR A 86 -7.17 1.27 -14.73
N ALA A 87 -6.84 0.12 -15.33
CA ALA A 87 -7.81 -0.92 -15.66
C ALA A 87 -8.55 -1.43 -14.42
N PHE A 88 -7.85 -1.63 -13.30
CA PHE A 88 -8.46 -1.99 -12.04
C PHE A 88 -9.43 -0.92 -11.52
N VAL A 89 -9.06 0.36 -11.59
CA VAL A 89 -9.95 1.46 -11.16
C VAL A 89 -11.23 1.50 -12.00
N LEU A 90 -11.12 1.34 -13.32
CA LEU A 90 -12.29 1.28 -14.21
C LEU A 90 -13.16 0.06 -13.92
N TYR A 91 -12.53 -1.11 -13.79
CA TYR A 91 -13.19 -2.35 -13.41
C TYR A 91 -13.92 -2.23 -12.06
N ALA A 92 -13.28 -1.61 -11.06
CA ALA A 92 -13.85 -1.41 -9.74
C ALA A 92 -15.03 -0.44 -9.77
N ARG A 93 -14.97 0.62 -10.59
CA ARG A 93 -16.08 1.55 -10.81
C ARG A 93 -17.29 0.86 -11.42
N ASP A 94 -17.08 -0.03 -12.38
CA ASP A 94 -18.19 -0.75 -13.02
C ASP A 94 -18.75 -1.87 -12.12
N ARG A 95 -17.87 -2.57 -11.38
CA ARG A 95 -18.26 -3.71 -10.54
C ARG A 95 -18.86 -3.29 -9.19
N TRP A 96 -18.36 -2.21 -8.60
CA TRP A 96 -18.72 -1.73 -7.26
C TRP A 96 -19.07 -0.23 -7.28
N ALA A 97 -19.87 0.20 -8.26
CA ALA A 97 -20.23 1.60 -8.49
C ALA A 97 -20.77 2.32 -7.25
N ASP A 98 -21.48 1.61 -6.39
CA ASP A 98 -22.04 2.16 -5.15
C ASP A 98 -20.96 2.64 -4.19
N VAL A 99 -19.78 2.00 -4.16
CA VAL A 99 -18.64 2.42 -3.32
C VAL A 99 -18.18 3.82 -3.71
N PHE A 100 -18.27 4.15 -5.01
CA PHE A 100 -17.88 5.44 -5.55
C PHE A 100 -18.97 6.52 -5.40
N ALA A 101 -20.24 6.12 -5.22
CA ALA A 101 -21.38 7.02 -5.11
C ALA A 101 -21.71 7.43 -3.66
N VAL A 102 -21.44 6.56 -2.68
CA VAL A 102 -21.77 6.80 -1.26
C VAL A 102 -20.87 7.85 -0.62
N ARG A 103 -21.42 8.63 0.31
CA ARG A 103 -20.67 9.56 1.17
C ARG A 103 -20.23 8.85 2.45
N THR A 104 -19.06 9.22 2.97
CA THR A 104 -18.50 8.57 4.18
C THR A 104 -19.44 8.62 5.38
N ARG A 105 -20.15 9.75 5.57
CA ARG A 105 -21.10 9.95 6.67
C ARG A 105 -22.35 9.07 6.58
N ASP A 106 -22.72 8.66 5.36
CA ASP A 106 -23.97 7.95 5.07
C ASP A 106 -23.75 6.42 5.09
N VAL A 107 -22.54 5.94 5.38
CA VAL A 107 -22.25 4.52 5.53
C VAL A 107 -22.92 3.99 6.81
N PRO A 108 -23.81 2.98 6.72
CA PRO A 108 -24.50 2.43 7.90
C PRO A 108 -23.52 1.91 8.96
N ARG A 109 -23.92 1.97 10.23
CA ARG A 109 -23.21 1.31 11.34
C ARG A 109 -23.88 -0.04 11.58
N GLY A 110 -23.23 -1.13 11.18
CA GLY A 110 -23.74 -2.47 11.45
C GLY A 110 -23.30 -3.00 12.81
N ALA A 111 -23.65 -4.25 13.10
CA ALA A 111 -23.39 -4.91 14.38
C ALA A 111 -21.89 -5.02 14.72
N THR A 112 -21.01 -5.05 13.73
CA THR A 112 -19.56 -5.16 13.93
C THR A 112 -18.88 -3.80 14.15
N HIS A 113 -19.63 -2.69 14.16
CA HIS A 113 -19.06 -1.34 14.30
C HIS A 113 -18.15 -1.15 15.53
N PRO A 114 -18.51 -1.61 16.75
CA PRO A 114 -17.61 -1.50 17.92
C PRO A 114 -16.29 -2.24 17.71
N LEU A 115 -16.31 -3.42 17.08
CA LEU A 115 -15.12 -4.19 16.75
C LEU A 115 -14.27 -3.46 15.71
N GLN A 116 -14.89 -2.89 14.66
CA GLN A 116 -14.18 -2.08 13.66
C GLN A 116 -13.47 -0.88 14.30
N VAL A 117 -14.10 -0.22 15.28
CA VAL A 117 -13.47 0.90 16.02
C VAL A 117 -12.26 0.41 16.82
N LEU A 118 -12.39 -0.72 17.52
CA LEU A 118 -11.30 -1.31 18.29
C LEU A 118 -10.13 -1.66 17.37
N LEU A 119 -10.38 -2.41 16.30
CA LEU A 119 -9.35 -2.83 15.35
C LEU A 119 -8.67 -1.62 14.66
N ALA A 120 -9.43 -0.61 14.27
CA ALA A 120 -8.86 0.60 13.69
C ALA A 120 -7.95 1.35 14.69
N ARG A 121 -8.32 1.41 15.98
CA ARG A 121 -7.46 1.99 17.02
C ARG A 121 -6.20 1.16 17.25
N THR A 122 -6.32 -0.16 17.34
CA THR A 122 -5.18 -1.08 17.48
C THR A 122 -4.23 -0.95 16.29
N ALA A 123 -4.75 -0.93 15.07
CA ALA A 123 -3.95 -0.70 13.86
C ALA A 123 -3.25 0.67 13.90
N SER A 124 -3.91 1.71 14.41
CA SER A 124 -3.33 3.04 14.54
C SER A 124 -2.15 3.08 15.52
N VAL A 125 -2.20 2.28 16.60
CA VAL A 125 -1.06 2.16 17.53
C VAL A 125 0.15 1.55 16.83
N PHE A 126 -0.03 0.42 16.14
CA PHE A 126 1.06 -0.20 15.38
C PHE A 126 1.59 0.71 14.27
N ALA A 127 0.70 1.40 13.54
CA ALA A 127 1.07 2.35 12.50
C ALA A 127 1.84 3.54 13.08
N ALA A 128 1.47 4.04 14.26
CA ALA A 128 2.17 5.13 14.93
C ALA A 128 3.59 4.72 15.37
N VAL A 129 3.76 3.52 15.91
CA VAL A 129 5.09 2.99 16.26
C VAL A 129 5.96 2.84 15.02
N PHE A 130 5.43 2.19 13.96
CA PHE A 130 6.11 2.05 12.68
C PHE A 130 6.52 3.42 12.11
N ALA A 131 5.59 4.36 12.07
CA ALA A 131 5.84 5.70 11.54
C ALA A 131 6.83 6.49 12.40
N ALA A 132 6.81 6.37 13.72
CA ALA A 132 7.75 7.05 14.60
C ALA A 132 9.19 6.63 14.31
N VAL A 133 9.44 5.32 14.12
CA VAL A 133 10.77 4.80 13.78
C VAL A 133 11.20 5.31 12.40
N HIS A 134 10.35 5.17 11.39
CA HIS A 134 10.68 5.65 10.04
C HIS A 134 10.88 7.17 9.98
N LEU A 135 10.07 7.97 10.68
CA LEU A 135 10.28 9.42 10.75
C LEU A 135 11.56 9.77 11.50
N PHE A 136 11.91 9.05 12.58
CA PHE A 136 13.19 9.21 13.26
C PHE A 136 14.37 8.99 12.30
N TRP A 137 14.32 7.92 11.48
CA TRP A 137 15.33 7.68 10.46
C TRP A 137 15.32 8.75 9.36
N ALA A 138 14.14 9.22 8.94
CA ALA A 138 13.99 10.27 7.95
C ALA A 138 14.69 11.58 8.37
N PHE A 139 14.68 11.90 9.67
CA PHE A 139 15.36 13.07 10.23
C PHE A 139 16.83 12.82 10.63
N GLY A 140 17.43 11.73 10.16
CA GLY A 140 18.86 11.43 10.34
C GLY A 140 19.19 10.56 11.56
N GLY A 141 18.18 10.05 12.25
CA GLY A 141 18.38 9.02 13.27
C GLY A 141 18.99 7.75 12.68
N THR A 142 19.96 7.16 13.38
CA THR A 142 20.69 5.96 12.92
C THR A 142 20.50 4.75 13.82
N ALA A 143 19.89 4.93 14.99
CA ALA A 143 19.66 3.86 15.94
C ALA A 143 18.80 2.73 15.32
N GLY A 144 19.28 1.49 15.44
CA GLY A 144 18.59 0.32 14.91
C GLY A 144 18.82 0.04 13.42
N LEU A 145 19.55 0.91 12.70
CA LEU A 145 19.99 0.61 11.33
C LEU A 145 21.17 -0.37 11.33
N ARG A 146 21.29 -1.14 10.25
CA ARG A 146 22.37 -2.10 10.02
C ARG A 146 23.61 -1.39 9.49
N ALA A 147 24.80 -1.95 9.71
CA ALA A 147 26.06 -1.36 9.23
C ALA A 147 26.03 -1.09 7.71
N ALA A 148 25.56 -2.08 6.93
CA ALA A 148 25.40 -1.93 5.47
C ALA A 148 24.38 -0.84 5.06
N GLU A 149 23.35 -0.58 5.88
CA GLU A 149 22.37 0.50 5.62
C GLU A 149 22.96 1.87 5.93
N LEU A 150 23.87 1.96 6.91
CA LEU A 150 24.58 3.19 7.24
C LEU A 150 25.57 3.57 6.14
N ASP A 151 26.30 2.59 5.59
CA ASP A 151 27.28 2.83 4.51
C ASP A 151 26.64 3.39 3.24
N HIS A 152 25.38 3.02 2.96
CA HIS A 152 24.63 3.48 1.79
C HIS A 152 23.68 4.64 2.10
N ARG A 153 23.76 5.23 3.31
CA ARG A 153 22.80 6.24 3.79
C ARG A 153 22.84 7.50 2.94
N ASN A 154 21.71 7.84 2.32
CA ASN A 154 21.59 9.05 1.52
C ASN A 154 20.22 9.75 1.70
N ILE A 155 20.09 10.95 1.11
CA ILE A 155 18.87 11.76 1.16
C ILE A 155 17.67 11.02 0.58
N ALA A 156 17.86 10.23 -0.49
CA ALA A 156 16.77 9.47 -1.10
C ALA A 156 16.22 8.39 -0.15
N GLN A 157 17.08 7.72 0.63
CA GLN A 157 16.65 6.76 1.64
C GLN A 157 15.96 7.42 2.83
N GLN A 158 16.46 8.57 3.30
CA GLN A 158 15.79 9.38 4.33
C GLN A 158 14.39 9.85 3.89
N LEU A 159 14.27 10.28 2.63
CA LEU A 159 13.00 10.68 2.04
C LEU A 159 12.04 9.49 1.91
N ALA A 160 12.56 8.33 1.51
CA ALA A 160 11.79 7.10 1.49
C ALA A 160 11.25 6.80 2.89
N ASP A 161 12.10 6.77 3.93
CA ASP A 161 11.71 6.61 5.33
C ASP A 161 10.57 7.57 5.73
N GLY A 162 10.67 8.84 5.38
CA GLY A 162 9.60 9.82 5.64
C GLY A 162 8.28 9.44 4.97
N MET A 163 8.34 9.00 3.72
CA MET A 163 7.18 8.55 2.95
C MET A 163 6.54 7.30 3.56
N TRP A 164 7.32 6.33 4.04
CA TRP A 164 6.82 5.13 4.71
C TRP A 164 6.00 5.48 5.95
N GLY A 165 6.56 6.33 6.81
CA GLY A 165 5.86 6.81 8.00
C GLY A 165 4.59 7.59 7.65
N ALA A 166 4.68 8.48 6.64
CA ALA A 166 3.54 9.27 6.20
C ALA A 166 2.39 8.41 5.63
N LEU A 167 2.70 7.41 4.80
CA LEU A 167 1.70 6.50 4.22
C LEU A 167 1.01 5.65 5.29
N ALA A 168 1.76 5.14 6.27
CA ALA A 168 1.19 4.39 7.38
C ALA A 168 0.21 5.24 8.21
N LEU A 169 0.61 6.47 8.56
CA LEU A 169 -0.25 7.41 9.29
C LEU A 169 -1.47 7.84 8.49
N ALA A 170 -1.29 8.14 7.19
CA ALA A 170 -2.39 8.50 6.30
C ALA A 170 -3.42 7.36 6.18
N GLY A 171 -2.94 6.12 6.04
CA GLY A 171 -3.81 4.93 6.00
C GLY A 171 -4.62 4.75 7.28
N ALA A 172 -3.95 4.84 8.44
CA ALA A 172 -4.59 4.71 9.75
C ALA A 172 -5.60 5.85 10.01
N ALA A 173 -5.21 7.09 9.71
CA ALA A 173 -6.09 8.26 9.85
C ALA A 173 -7.33 8.14 8.95
N ALA A 174 -7.16 7.73 7.69
CA ALA A 174 -8.26 7.53 6.77
C ALA A 174 -9.22 6.41 7.22
N LEU A 175 -8.69 5.31 7.76
CA LEU A 175 -9.52 4.25 8.34
C LEU A 175 -10.30 4.75 9.57
N LEU A 176 -9.67 5.53 10.45
CA LEU A 176 -10.36 6.13 11.60
C LEU A 176 -11.46 7.11 11.17
N VAL A 177 -11.22 7.93 10.15
CA VAL A 177 -12.21 8.83 9.54
C VAL A 177 -13.40 8.02 9.04
N ILE A 178 -13.15 6.94 8.29
CA ILE A 178 -14.19 6.03 7.80
C ILE A 178 -15.00 5.44 8.96
N VAL A 179 -14.35 4.80 9.93
CA VAL A 179 -15.03 4.06 10.99
C VAL A 179 -15.80 5.00 11.94
N ARG A 180 -15.27 6.20 12.20
CA ARG A 180 -15.98 7.22 13.00
C ARG A 180 -17.11 7.90 12.21
N ARG A 181 -17.17 7.70 10.89
CA ARG A 181 -18.04 8.43 9.95
C ARG A 181 -17.73 9.94 9.98
N GLY A 182 -16.47 10.28 10.24
CA GLY A 182 -15.99 11.65 10.29
C GLY A 182 -15.81 12.21 8.89
N GLY A 183 -16.02 13.52 8.74
CA GLY A 183 -15.78 14.25 7.49
C GLY A 183 -16.95 15.14 7.07
N ARG A 184 -16.60 16.28 6.43
CA ARG A 184 -17.52 17.08 5.61
C ARG A 184 -17.74 16.35 4.27
N PRO A 185 -18.72 16.68 3.41
CA PRO A 185 -19.35 15.73 2.47
C PRO A 185 -18.42 15.25 1.35
N GLU A 186 -17.46 14.41 1.70
CA GLU A 186 -16.49 13.79 0.83
C GLU A 186 -16.99 12.40 0.42
N ARG A 187 -16.66 12.05 -0.82
CA ARG A 187 -16.99 10.75 -1.41
C ARG A 187 -16.22 9.68 -0.64
N PHE A 188 -16.91 8.60 -0.25
CA PHE A 188 -16.33 7.49 0.51
C PHE A 188 -15.07 6.89 -0.12
N VAL A 189 -14.97 6.95 -1.46
CA VAL A 189 -13.83 6.46 -2.22
C VAL A 189 -12.50 7.15 -1.85
N VAL A 190 -12.51 8.42 -1.46
CA VAL A 190 -11.28 9.19 -1.19
C VAL A 190 -10.56 8.66 0.06
N PRO A 191 -11.19 8.66 1.26
CA PRO A 191 -10.56 8.07 2.43
C PRO A 191 -10.39 6.56 2.27
N LEU A 192 -11.24 5.87 1.50
CA LEU A 192 -11.06 4.43 1.23
C LEU A 192 -9.77 4.18 0.44
N ALA A 193 -9.49 4.96 -0.61
CA ALA A 193 -8.28 4.84 -1.40
C ALA A 193 -7.03 5.14 -0.55
N ALA A 194 -7.09 6.16 0.31
CA ALA A 194 -6.00 6.48 1.24
C ALA A 194 -5.76 5.35 2.26
N ALA A 195 -6.82 4.83 2.88
CA ALA A 195 -6.75 3.69 3.79
C ALA A 195 -6.21 2.43 3.08
N TRP A 196 -6.69 2.17 1.87
CA TRP A 196 -6.29 1.03 1.06
C TRP A 196 -4.81 1.10 0.67
N ALA A 197 -4.34 2.23 0.15
CA ALA A 197 -2.95 2.43 -0.27
C ALA A 197 -1.98 2.44 0.92
N GLY A 198 -2.31 3.15 2.00
CA GLY A 198 -1.49 3.19 3.21
C GLY A 198 -1.37 1.80 3.86
N ALA A 199 -2.48 1.07 3.98
CA ALA A 199 -2.46 -0.31 4.48
C ALA A 199 -1.66 -1.24 3.57
N ALA A 200 -1.83 -1.12 2.25
CA ALA A 200 -1.13 -1.94 1.26
C ALA A 200 0.38 -1.76 1.35
N ALA A 201 0.83 -0.50 1.30
CA ALA A 201 2.25 -0.17 1.32
C ALA A 201 2.90 -0.62 2.63
N THR A 202 2.27 -0.32 3.76
CA THR A 202 2.78 -0.70 5.09
C THR A 202 2.87 -2.23 5.21
N PHE A 203 1.82 -2.96 4.82
CA PHE A 203 1.81 -4.43 4.91
C PHE A 203 2.81 -5.08 3.97
N ALA A 204 2.72 -4.80 2.67
CA ALA A 204 3.36 -5.61 1.63
C ALA A 204 4.89 -5.56 1.75
N TRP A 205 5.41 -4.39 2.09
CA TRP A 205 6.83 -4.18 2.24
C TRP A 205 7.37 -4.64 3.59
N SER A 206 6.62 -4.48 4.68
CA SER A 206 6.99 -5.11 5.95
C SER A 206 7.03 -6.63 5.83
N LEU A 207 6.05 -7.22 5.14
CA LEU A 207 6.06 -8.64 4.82
C LEU A 207 7.27 -9.02 3.96
N TYR A 208 7.54 -8.28 2.88
CA TYR A 208 8.70 -8.53 2.03
C TYR A 208 10.00 -8.47 2.84
N GLY A 209 10.19 -7.43 3.66
CA GLY A 209 11.37 -7.29 4.50
C GLY A 209 11.57 -8.49 5.43
N LEU A 210 10.50 -8.92 6.12
CA LEU A 210 10.54 -10.11 6.97
C LEU A 210 10.83 -11.39 6.19
N LEU A 211 10.26 -11.56 5.00
CA LEU A 211 10.53 -12.72 4.14
C LEU A 211 11.98 -12.75 3.67
N VAL A 212 12.55 -11.61 3.30
CA VAL A 212 13.97 -11.50 2.92
C VAL A 212 14.87 -11.87 4.10
N THR A 213 14.57 -11.36 5.30
CA THR A 213 15.32 -11.71 6.52
C THR A 213 15.27 -13.22 6.81
N LEU A 214 14.11 -13.86 6.62
CA LEU A 214 13.94 -15.30 6.84
C LEU A 214 14.59 -16.16 5.74
N ALA A 215 14.59 -15.70 4.49
CA ALA A 215 15.08 -16.44 3.33
C ALA A 215 16.61 -16.46 3.20
N GLN A 216 17.32 -15.71 4.04
CA GLN A 216 18.75 -15.48 3.93
C GLN A 216 19.44 -15.81 5.28
N PRO A 217 20.06 -16.99 5.42
CA PRO A 217 20.62 -17.47 6.68
C PRO A 217 21.64 -16.52 7.32
N GLY A 218 22.37 -15.73 6.51
CA GLY A 218 23.35 -14.74 6.99
C GLY A 218 22.75 -13.56 7.74
N PHE A 219 21.51 -13.14 7.44
CA PHE A 219 20.85 -12.02 8.13
C PHE A 219 20.38 -12.40 9.54
N LEU A 220 20.21 -13.68 9.84
CA LEU A 220 19.79 -14.14 11.18
C LEU A 220 20.93 -14.15 12.21
N ALA A 221 22.20 -14.09 11.78
CA ALA A 221 23.35 -14.37 12.65
C ALA A 221 24.27 -13.18 12.96
N SER A 222 24.23 -12.06 12.22
CA SER A 222 25.14 -10.92 12.52
C SER A 222 24.62 -9.51 12.16
N ASP A 223 23.77 -9.35 11.14
CA ASP A 223 23.39 -8.02 10.65
C ASP A 223 21.94 -7.58 10.94
N SER A 224 21.04 -8.45 11.40
CA SER A 224 19.64 -8.04 11.69
C SER A 224 19.52 -7.45 13.10
N THR A 225 19.09 -6.18 13.21
CA THR A 225 18.78 -5.57 14.51
C THR A 225 17.37 -5.97 14.98
N ALA A 226 17.21 -6.20 16.28
CA ALA A 226 15.89 -6.45 16.86
C ALA A 226 14.91 -5.29 16.62
N ALA A 227 15.42 -4.06 16.56
CA ALA A 227 14.65 -2.86 16.25
C ALA A 227 14.06 -2.89 14.83
N ALA A 228 14.85 -3.26 13.82
CA ALA A 228 14.36 -3.39 12.44
C ALA A 228 13.29 -4.50 12.33
N GLY A 229 13.51 -5.64 12.99
CA GLY A 229 12.54 -6.74 13.02
C GLY A 229 11.21 -6.35 13.69
N LEU A 230 11.26 -5.69 14.85
CA LEU A 230 10.06 -5.19 15.54
C LEU A 230 9.33 -4.11 14.73
N THR A 231 10.07 -3.21 14.07
CA THR A 231 9.49 -2.19 13.19
C THR A 231 8.74 -2.85 12.03
N ALA A 232 9.36 -3.81 11.35
CA ALA A 232 8.71 -4.56 10.28
C ALA A 232 7.48 -5.34 10.78
N LEU A 233 7.54 -5.94 11.98
CA LEU A 233 6.38 -6.60 12.57
C LEU A 233 5.23 -5.61 12.87
N CYS A 234 5.53 -4.42 13.40
CA CYS A 234 4.53 -3.39 13.61
C CYS A 234 3.87 -2.95 12.28
N GLY A 235 4.65 -2.75 11.22
CA GLY A 235 4.12 -2.40 9.91
C GLY A 235 3.24 -3.51 9.31
N LEU A 236 3.67 -4.77 9.43
CA LEU A 236 2.90 -5.94 9.03
C LEU A 236 1.54 -5.98 9.74
N LEU A 237 1.54 -5.87 11.06
CA LEU A 237 0.31 -5.92 11.87
C LEU A 237 -0.59 -4.72 11.59
N ALA A 238 -0.03 -3.52 11.48
CA ALA A 238 -0.79 -2.32 11.14
C ALA A 238 -1.53 -2.49 9.80
N GLY A 239 -0.79 -2.83 8.75
CA GLY A 239 -1.34 -3.01 7.41
C GLY A 239 -2.38 -4.14 7.33
N LEU A 240 -2.11 -5.28 7.96
CA LEU A 240 -3.02 -6.43 7.97
C LEU A 240 -4.33 -6.11 8.72
N ILE A 241 -4.26 -5.52 9.91
CA ILE A 241 -5.44 -5.17 10.70
C ILE A 241 -6.26 -4.08 9.97
N MET A 242 -5.61 -3.10 9.33
CA MET A 242 -6.31 -2.11 8.51
C MET A 242 -7.06 -2.76 7.35
N ALA A 243 -6.41 -3.67 6.62
CA ALA A 243 -7.02 -4.39 5.50
C ALA A 243 -8.21 -5.23 5.94
N PHE A 244 -8.05 -5.98 7.05
CA PHE A 244 -9.12 -6.82 7.60
C PHE A 244 -10.32 -5.98 8.07
N THR A 245 -10.05 -4.86 8.75
CA THR A 245 -11.10 -3.92 9.18
C THR A 245 -11.86 -3.35 7.98
N GLY A 246 -11.15 -2.95 6.92
CA GLY A 246 -11.75 -2.49 5.68
C GLY A 246 -12.59 -3.56 4.98
N ALA A 247 -12.12 -4.81 4.95
CA ALA A 247 -12.85 -5.94 4.37
C ALA A 247 -14.16 -6.23 5.12
N VAL A 248 -14.12 -6.26 6.47
CA VAL A 248 -15.32 -6.44 7.31
C VAL A 248 -16.31 -5.31 7.07
N LEU A 249 -15.84 -4.06 7.03
CA LEU A 249 -16.68 -2.90 6.77
C LEU A 249 -17.37 -2.97 5.39
N LEU A 250 -16.63 -3.38 4.35
CA LEU A 250 -17.19 -3.51 3.00
C LEU A 250 -18.17 -4.70 2.90
N ALA A 251 -17.88 -5.81 3.57
CA ALA A 251 -18.75 -6.99 3.60
C ALA A 251 -20.08 -6.69 4.32
N GLU A 252 -20.01 -6.08 5.52
CA GLU A 252 -21.19 -5.69 6.29
C GLU A 252 -22.07 -4.68 5.53
N ARG A 253 -21.44 -3.72 4.83
CA ARG A 253 -22.14 -2.78 3.96
C ARG A 253 -22.89 -3.49 2.82
N GLN A 254 -22.32 -4.55 2.24
CA GLN A 254 -22.99 -5.32 1.18
C GLN A 254 -24.20 -6.07 1.71
N SER A 255 -24.10 -6.65 2.92
CA SER A 255 -25.21 -7.36 3.59
C SER A 255 -26.34 -6.43 4.03
N ALA A 256 -26.04 -5.18 4.37
CA ALA A 256 -27.04 -4.18 4.78
C ALA A 256 -27.84 -3.59 3.61
N ARG A 257 -27.61 -4.03 2.37
CA ARG A 257 -28.45 -3.60 1.23
C ARG A 257 -29.84 -4.21 1.40
N PRO A 258 -30.92 -3.41 1.26
CA PRO A 258 -32.25 -3.96 1.12
C PRO A 258 -32.22 -4.92 -0.07
N ILE A 259 -32.57 -6.20 0.17
CA ILE A 259 -32.88 -7.11 -0.94
C ILE A 259 -34.06 -6.44 -1.64
N ALA A 260 -33.85 -5.95 -2.85
CA ALA A 260 -34.96 -5.48 -3.67
C ALA A 260 -35.95 -6.64 -3.76
N SER A 261 -37.12 -6.44 -3.13
CA SER A 261 -38.23 -7.37 -3.12
C SER A 261 -38.59 -7.72 -4.57
N SER A 262 -38.06 -8.83 -5.08
CA SER A 262 -38.61 -9.49 -6.25
C SER A 262 -39.82 -10.31 -5.76
N ALA A 263 -40.95 -9.64 -5.62
CA ALA A 263 -42.25 -10.31 -5.61
C ALA A 263 -42.81 -10.18 -7.03
N PRO A 264 -42.99 -11.29 -7.78
CA PRO A 264 -44.06 -11.37 -8.77
C PRO A 264 -45.43 -11.45 -8.07
#